data_AF-A0A914YSA9-F1
#
_entry.id   AF-A0A914YSA9-F1
#
_cell.length_a   1.000
_cell.length_b   1.000
_cell.length_c   1.000
_cell.angle_alpha   90.00
_cell.angle_beta   90.00
_cell.angle_gamma   90.00
#
_symmetry.space_group_name_H-M   'P 1'
#
loop_
_entity.id
_entity.type
_entity.pdbx_description
1 polymer ?
#
loop_
_entity_poly.entity_id
_entity_poly.type
_entity_poly.pdbx_seq_one_letter_code
_entity_poly.pdbx_strand_id
1 'polypeptide(L)'
;MKWLFARHGVRTAQILLTHEDLADRHRYLNARGTINTLLDLGVVPIVNENDTVVTDEIRVGDNDTLGALVTNLIEAETLIILTDQAGLYSADPRSNPDAQFISLGQAGDPTLEAMAGGSGSNIGTGGMITKILAAKRAAQSGGHTIIASGREQQVLSRLAQGERIGTELRATLPVRSARQRWLVDHRCVCVVAYRWTKALYVRW
;
A
#
# COMPACT_ATOMS: atom_id res chain seq x y z
N MET A 1 -8.16 17.18 -2.78
CA MET A 1 -8.36 16.12 -1.76
C MET A 1 -9.35 16.51 -0.67
N LYS A 2 -9.03 17.42 0.26
CA LYS A 2 -9.85 17.73 1.45
C LYS A 2 -11.33 18.01 1.13
N TRP A 3 -11.58 18.82 0.10
CA TRP A 3 -12.91 19.20 -0.36
C TRP A 3 -13.74 18.05 -0.95
N LEU A 4 -13.11 17.02 -1.53
CA LEU A 4 -13.83 15.85 -2.05
C LEU A 4 -14.41 15.02 -0.91
N PHE A 5 -13.64 14.80 0.16
CA PHE A 5 -14.10 14.09 1.36
C PHE A 5 -15.16 14.88 2.14
N ALA A 6 -15.01 16.21 2.23
CA ALA A 6 -15.97 17.07 2.91
C ALA A 6 -17.38 16.99 2.31
N ARG A 7 -17.51 16.81 0.98
CA ARG A 7 -18.81 16.60 0.30
C ARG A 7 -19.52 15.31 0.73
N HIS A 8 -18.78 14.35 1.26
CA HIS A 8 -19.31 13.08 1.78
C HIS A 8 -19.36 13.07 3.32
N GLY A 9 -19.19 14.21 3.99
CA GLY A 9 -19.19 14.29 5.45
C GLY A 9 -17.96 13.67 6.13
N VAL A 10 -16.92 13.32 5.35
CA VAL A 10 -15.72 12.67 5.87
C VAL A 10 -14.67 13.71 6.21
N ARG A 11 -14.19 13.66 7.47
CA ARG A 11 -13.08 14.50 7.93
C ARG A 11 -11.76 13.88 7.49
N THR A 12 -10.79 14.72 7.15
CA THR A 12 -9.43 14.26 6.79
C THR A 12 -8.37 15.03 7.59
N ALA A 13 -7.29 14.35 7.96
CA ALA A 13 -6.12 14.96 8.60
C ALA A 13 -4.88 14.71 7.76
N GLN A 14 -4.06 15.74 7.55
CA GLN A 14 -2.79 15.58 6.84
C GLN A 14 -1.69 15.17 7.82
N ILE A 15 -0.89 14.19 7.44
CA ILE A 15 0.26 13.70 8.20
C ILE A 15 1.45 13.70 7.26
N LEU A 16 2.56 14.31 7.69
CA LEU A 16 3.82 14.30 6.97
C LEU A 16 4.82 13.51 7.82
N LEU A 17 5.46 12.49 7.22
CA LEU A 17 6.42 11.63 7.90
C LEU A 17 7.77 11.68 7.18
N THR A 18 8.87 11.58 7.93
CA THR A 18 10.21 11.34 7.37
C THR A 18 10.66 9.91 7.64
N HIS A 19 11.77 9.49 7.03
CA HIS A 19 12.40 8.21 7.35
C HIS A 19 12.82 8.13 8.82
N GLU A 20 13.31 9.23 9.38
CA GLU A 20 13.69 9.31 10.78
C GLU A 20 12.50 9.16 11.73
N ASP A 21 11.31 9.66 11.36
CA ASP A 21 10.08 9.44 12.14
C ASP A 21 9.76 7.96 12.30
N LEU A 22 10.12 7.16 11.30
CA LEU A 22 9.82 5.73 11.24
C LEU A 22 10.99 4.87 11.76
N ALA A 23 12.21 5.40 11.78
CA ALA A 23 13.39 4.73 12.31
C ALA A 23 13.57 4.92 13.83
N ASP A 24 13.17 6.08 14.37
CA ASP A 24 13.21 6.34 15.81
C ASP A 24 11.98 5.72 16.51
N ARG A 25 12.23 4.92 17.55
CA ARG A 25 11.17 4.20 18.27
C ARG A 25 10.13 5.13 18.89
N HIS A 26 10.55 6.28 19.43
CA HIS A 26 9.65 7.19 20.12
C HIS A 26 8.76 7.94 19.12
N ARG A 27 9.35 8.49 18.05
CA ARG A 27 8.63 9.12 16.92
C ARG A 27 7.68 8.13 16.24
N TYR A 28 8.11 6.87 16.06
CA TYR A 28 7.29 5.79 15.52
C TYR A 28 6.02 5.57 16.37
N LEU A 29 6.17 5.44 17.69
CA LEU A 29 5.02 5.22 18.59
C LEU A 29 4.07 6.43 18.61
N ASN A 30 4.60 7.65 18.52
CA ASN A 30 3.78 8.87 18.43
C ASN A 30 2.99 8.94 17.12
N ALA A 31 3.62 8.61 16.00
CA ALA A 31 2.95 8.53 14.70
C ALA A 31 1.84 7.47 14.71
N ARG A 32 2.12 6.28 15.25
CA ARG A 32 1.12 5.21 15.45
C ARG A 32 -0.06 5.69 16.27
N GLY A 33 0.20 6.27 17.46
CA GLY A 33 -0.85 6.75 18.35
C GLY A 33 -1.72 7.83 17.70
N THR A 34 -1.09 8.75 16.96
CA THR A 34 -1.79 9.81 16.22
C THR A 34 -2.69 9.23 15.13
N ILE A 35 -2.17 8.33 14.30
CA ILE A 35 -2.96 7.73 13.21
C ILE A 35 -4.13 6.93 13.78
N ASN A 36 -3.89 6.07 14.77
CA ASN A 36 -4.96 5.27 15.38
C ASN A 36 -6.05 6.16 16.02
N THR A 37 -5.66 7.22 16.72
CA THR A 37 -6.64 8.18 17.29
C THR A 37 -7.49 8.84 16.20
N LEU A 38 -6.90 9.22 15.06
CA LEU A 38 -7.64 9.78 13.94
C LEU A 38 -8.64 8.77 13.37
N LEU A 39 -8.23 7.51 13.23
CA LEU A 39 -9.10 6.43 12.76
C LEU A 39 -10.26 6.16 13.70
N ASP A 40 -10.01 6.12 15.01
CA ASP A 40 -11.03 5.95 16.06
C ASP A 40 -12.06 7.09 16.02
N LEU A 41 -11.62 8.31 15.68
CA LEU A 41 -12.48 9.48 15.50
C LEU A 41 -13.21 9.51 14.14
N GLY A 42 -13.03 8.50 13.29
CA GLY A 42 -13.60 8.45 11.94
C GLY A 42 -13.02 9.52 10.99
N VAL A 43 -11.80 9.96 11.25
CA VAL A 43 -11.05 10.86 10.37
C VAL A 43 -10.19 10.01 9.43
N VAL A 44 -10.15 10.35 8.14
CA VAL A 44 -9.29 9.72 7.16
C VAL A 44 -7.91 10.40 7.15
N PRO A 45 -6.86 9.77 7.68
CA PRO A 45 -5.49 10.28 7.60
C PRO A 45 -4.99 10.27 6.16
N ILE A 46 -4.36 11.37 5.73
CA ILE A 46 -3.70 11.52 4.43
C ILE A 46 -2.21 11.66 4.70
N VAL A 47 -1.48 10.56 4.53
CA VAL A 47 -0.03 10.48 4.80
C VAL A 47 0.76 10.82 3.53
N ASN A 48 1.86 11.56 3.69
CA ASN A 48 2.84 11.80 2.64
C ASN A 48 4.25 11.88 3.26
N GLU A 49 5.28 11.73 2.44
CA GLU A 49 6.64 12.06 2.86
C GLU A 49 6.79 13.57 3.07
N ASN A 50 7.64 13.96 4.02
CA ASN A 50 7.97 15.36 4.28
C ASN A 50 9.18 15.80 3.46
N ASP A 51 8.97 16.04 2.16
CA ASP A 51 10.01 16.34 1.16
C ASP A 51 10.87 17.58 1.47
N THR A 52 10.44 18.47 2.38
CA THR A 52 11.17 19.69 2.73
C THR A 52 12.30 19.47 3.74
N VAL A 53 12.31 18.33 4.44
CA VAL A 53 13.29 18.00 5.49
C VAL A 53 14.21 16.84 5.07
N VAL A 54 13.86 16.14 4.00
CA VAL A 54 14.56 14.93 3.55
C VAL A 54 15.66 15.29 2.55
N THR A 55 16.91 14.97 2.87
CA THR A 55 18.02 15.02 1.90
C THR A 55 18.00 13.79 0.99
N ASP A 56 18.61 13.86 -0.19
CA ASP A 56 18.61 12.76 -1.17
C ASP A 56 19.15 11.42 -0.60
N GLU A 57 19.94 11.46 0.49
CA GLU A 57 20.47 10.26 1.16
C GLU A 57 19.50 9.55 2.11
N ILE A 58 18.40 10.21 2.55
CA ILE A 58 17.51 9.75 3.65
C ILE A 58 16.05 9.63 3.18
N ARG A 59 15.80 9.52 1.87
CA ARG A 59 14.45 9.30 1.35
C ARG A 59 13.88 7.96 1.81
N VAL A 60 12.64 7.98 2.31
CA VAL A 60 11.85 6.78 2.64
C VAL A 60 11.70 5.90 1.40
N GLY A 61 11.72 6.51 0.22
CA GLY A 61 11.65 5.86 -1.08
C GLY A 61 10.45 6.37 -1.86
N ASP A 62 9.90 5.54 -2.73
CA ASP A 62 8.63 5.81 -3.39
C ASP A 62 7.44 5.62 -2.42
N ASN A 63 6.27 6.16 -2.80
CA ASN A 63 5.04 6.02 -2.00
C ASN A 63 4.64 4.57 -1.71
N ASP A 64 5.12 3.61 -2.52
CA ASP A 64 4.91 2.18 -2.29
C ASP A 64 5.59 1.75 -0.98
N THR A 65 6.84 2.22 -0.76
CA THR A 65 7.58 1.96 0.49
C THR A 65 6.91 2.64 1.70
N LEU A 66 6.52 3.90 1.57
CA LEU A 66 5.81 4.62 2.64
C LEU A 66 4.49 3.91 2.99
N GLY A 67 3.72 3.47 1.99
CA GLY A 67 2.48 2.71 2.18
C GLY A 67 2.71 1.43 2.97
N ALA A 68 3.78 0.67 2.66
CA ALA A 68 4.13 -0.53 3.41
C ALA A 68 4.55 -0.24 4.86
N LEU A 69 5.31 0.83 5.10
CA LEU A 69 5.70 1.22 6.46
C LEU A 69 4.48 1.65 7.28
N VAL A 70 3.56 2.41 6.68
CA VAL A 70 2.30 2.79 7.33
C VAL A 70 1.43 1.58 7.60
N THR A 71 1.40 0.60 6.68
CA THR A 71 0.67 -0.67 6.88
C THR A 71 1.18 -1.38 8.12
N ASN A 72 2.51 -1.48 8.28
CA ASN A 72 3.13 -2.06 9.47
C ASN A 72 2.90 -1.21 10.72
N LEU A 73 2.91 0.12 10.60
CA LEU A 73 2.75 1.07 11.71
C LEU A 73 1.40 0.92 12.41
N ILE A 74 0.33 0.75 11.63
CA ILE A 74 -1.04 0.62 12.14
C ILE A 74 -1.55 -0.82 12.16
N GLU A 75 -0.69 -1.80 11.82
CA GLU A 75 -1.05 -3.22 11.72
C GLU A 75 -2.26 -3.46 10.80
N ALA A 76 -2.27 -2.76 9.66
CA ALA A 76 -3.35 -2.87 8.67
C ALA A 76 -3.38 -4.27 8.03
N GLU A 77 -4.59 -4.75 7.71
CA GLU A 77 -4.80 -6.09 7.16
C GLU A 77 -4.43 -6.14 5.67
N THR A 78 -4.49 -5.02 4.95
CA THR A 78 -4.19 -4.97 3.51
C THR A 78 -3.58 -3.63 3.09
N LEU A 79 -2.54 -3.69 2.27
CA LEU A 79 -2.01 -2.59 1.47
C LEU A 79 -2.58 -2.69 0.04
N ILE A 80 -3.21 -1.65 -0.46
CA ILE A 80 -3.70 -1.54 -1.83
C ILE A 80 -2.80 -0.54 -2.55
N ILE A 81 -2.09 -1.01 -3.58
CA ILE A 81 -1.29 -0.17 -4.46
C ILE A 81 -2.07 0.02 -5.75
N LEU A 82 -2.50 1.25 -5.99
CA LEU A 82 -3.14 1.63 -7.24
C LEU A 82 -2.05 2.08 -8.24
N THR A 83 -2.08 1.50 -9.44
CA THR A 83 -1.06 1.73 -10.49
C THR A 83 -1.71 1.98 -11.85
N ASP A 84 -0.92 2.27 -12.88
CA ASP A 84 -1.39 2.45 -14.26
C ASP A 84 -1.54 1.11 -15.00
N GLN A 85 -0.91 0.04 -14.50
CA GLN A 85 -1.05 -1.34 -14.99
C GLN A 85 -2.19 -2.08 -14.30
N ALA A 86 -2.69 -3.16 -14.93
CA ALA A 86 -3.77 -3.98 -14.37
C ALA A 86 -3.35 -4.71 -13.08
N GLY A 87 -2.06 -5.05 -12.96
CA GLY A 87 -1.46 -5.81 -11.87
C GLY A 87 -0.06 -6.27 -12.28
N LEU A 88 0.42 -7.34 -11.66
CA LEU A 88 1.69 -7.98 -11.95
C LEU A 88 1.61 -8.91 -13.17
N TYR A 89 2.66 -8.90 -13.99
CA TYR A 89 2.85 -9.81 -15.11
C TYR A 89 4.19 -10.54 -14.97
N SER A 90 4.33 -11.71 -15.59
CA SER A 90 5.59 -12.49 -15.59
C SER A 90 6.73 -11.81 -16.35
N ALA A 91 6.42 -10.84 -17.21
CA ALA A 91 7.34 -9.93 -17.90
C ALA A 91 6.60 -8.62 -18.22
N ASP A 92 7.29 -7.58 -18.71
CA ASP A 92 6.62 -6.34 -19.14
C ASP A 92 5.71 -6.64 -20.37
N PRO A 93 4.37 -6.52 -20.24
CA PRO A 93 3.45 -6.84 -21.33
C PRO A 93 3.55 -5.86 -22.51
N ARG A 94 4.24 -4.73 -22.35
CA ARG A 94 4.52 -3.77 -23.44
C ARG A 94 5.60 -4.27 -24.38
N SER A 95 6.49 -5.15 -23.92
CA SER A 95 7.63 -5.67 -24.69
C SER A 95 7.58 -7.18 -24.92
N ASN A 96 6.82 -7.92 -24.10
CA ASN A 96 6.65 -9.35 -24.24
C ASN A 96 5.15 -9.73 -24.41
N PRO A 97 4.73 -10.17 -25.61
CA PRO A 97 3.34 -10.59 -25.84
C PRO A 97 2.95 -11.85 -25.08
N ASP A 98 3.93 -12.68 -24.67
CA ASP A 98 3.70 -13.90 -23.89
C ASP A 98 3.67 -13.63 -22.37
N ALA A 99 3.69 -12.36 -21.95
CA ALA A 99 3.60 -11.98 -20.55
C ALA A 99 2.28 -12.47 -19.93
N GLN A 100 2.37 -13.32 -18.91
CA GLN A 100 1.22 -13.89 -18.23
C GLN A 100 0.84 -13.04 -17.03
N PHE A 101 -0.46 -12.80 -16.87
CA PHE A 101 -0.99 -12.08 -15.72
C PHE A 101 -0.92 -12.93 -14.45
N ILE A 102 -0.38 -12.36 -13.38
CA ILE A 102 -0.27 -13.01 -12.07
C ILE A 102 -1.40 -12.49 -11.21
N SER A 103 -2.47 -13.27 -11.05
CA SER A 103 -3.61 -12.88 -10.21
C SER A 103 -3.39 -13.10 -8.72
N LEU A 104 -2.49 -14.04 -8.36
CA LEU A 104 -2.19 -14.41 -6.99
C LEU A 104 -0.72 -14.79 -6.85
N GLY A 105 -0.06 -14.30 -5.81
CA GLY A 105 1.31 -14.66 -5.46
C GLY A 105 1.55 -14.61 -3.95
N GLN A 106 2.74 -15.03 -3.52
CA GLN A 106 3.16 -14.94 -2.13
C GLN A 106 4.07 -13.72 -1.94
N ALA A 107 3.75 -12.88 -0.96
CA ALA A 107 4.57 -11.72 -0.64
C ALA A 107 5.96 -12.18 -0.16
N GLY A 108 7.02 -11.65 -0.79
CA GLY A 108 8.40 -12.02 -0.52
C GLY A 108 8.91 -13.27 -1.24
N ASP A 109 8.15 -13.83 -2.18
CA ASP A 109 8.64 -14.88 -3.09
C ASP A 109 9.81 -14.35 -3.95
N PRO A 110 11.02 -14.93 -3.86
CA PRO A 110 12.17 -14.51 -4.64
C PRO A 110 11.95 -14.57 -6.15
N THR A 111 11.05 -15.44 -6.62
CA THR A 111 10.73 -15.54 -8.06
C THR A 111 10.02 -14.29 -8.55
N LEU A 112 9.13 -13.70 -7.75
CA LEU A 112 8.45 -12.44 -8.09
C LEU A 112 9.44 -11.27 -8.14
N GLU A 113 10.41 -11.24 -7.22
CA GLU A 113 11.48 -10.24 -7.22
C GLU A 113 12.38 -10.37 -8.46
N ALA A 114 12.76 -11.60 -8.82
CA ALA A 114 13.57 -11.87 -10.00
C ALA A 114 12.83 -11.50 -11.30
N MET A 115 11.53 -11.83 -11.41
CA MET A 115 10.71 -11.48 -12.57
C MET A 115 10.58 -9.96 -12.77
N ALA A 116 10.45 -9.20 -11.69
CA ALA A 116 10.32 -7.74 -11.77
C ALA A 116 11.66 -7.00 -11.84
N GLY A 117 12.78 -7.67 -11.55
CA GLY A 117 14.14 -7.10 -11.59
C GLY A 117 14.87 -7.30 -12.92
N GLY A 118 14.32 -8.06 -13.87
CA GLY A 118 14.92 -8.32 -15.18
C GLY A 118 14.75 -7.17 -16.18
N SER A 119 15.83 -6.83 -16.88
CA SER A 119 15.88 -5.99 -18.10
C SER A 119 15.23 -4.59 -18.00
N GLY A 120 15.85 -3.66 -17.26
CA GLY A 120 15.61 -2.22 -17.44
C GLY A 120 14.90 -1.50 -16.28
N SER A 121 14.52 -2.20 -15.21
CA SER A 121 14.01 -1.56 -14.00
C SER A 121 15.16 -0.94 -13.19
N ASN A 122 15.44 0.34 -13.40
CA ASN A 122 16.31 1.09 -12.49
C ASN A 122 15.73 1.02 -11.07
N ILE A 123 16.47 0.38 -10.16
CA ILE A 123 16.18 0.35 -8.72
C ILE A 123 16.12 1.82 -8.25
N GLY A 124 14.92 2.35 -8.02
CA GLY A 124 14.73 3.72 -7.52
C GLY A 124 13.73 4.62 -8.25
N THR A 125 13.11 4.21 -9.38
CA THR A 125 12.20 5.09 -10.16
C THR A 125 10.71 4.73 -10.15
N GLY A 126 10.25 3.90 -9.20
CA GLY A 126 8.82 3.61 -9.01
C GLY A 126 8.25 2.64 -10.06
N GLY A 127 8.81 1.44 -10.12
CA GLY A 127 8.45 0.36 -11.05
C GLY A 127 7.58 -0.72 -10.42
N MET A 128 7.55 -1.91 -11.04
CA MET A 128 6.87 -3.08 -10.47
C MET A 128 7.66 -3.68 -9.30
N ILE A 129 9.00 -3.66 -9.39
CA ILE A 129 9.88 -4.16 -8.32
C ILE A 129 9.61 -3.47 -6.98
N THR A 130 9.35 -2.16 -6.97
CA THR A 130 9.10 -1.43 -5.73
C THR A 130 7.78 -1.82 -5.06
N LYS A 131 6.77 -2.22 -5.85
CA LYS A 131 5.48 -2.74 -5.36
C LYS A 131 5.62 -4.12 -4.73
N ILE A 132 6.46 -4.97 -5.32
CA ILE A 132 6.77 -6.29 -4.77
C ILE A 132 7.57 -6.14 -3.46
N LEU A 133 8.54 -5.24 -3.42
CA LEU A 133 9.29 -4.94 -2.20
C LEU A 133 8.40 -4.31 -1.12
N ALA A 134 7.47 -3.44 -1.49
CA ALA A 134 6.45 -2.90 -0.58
C ALA A 134 5.55 -4.02 -0.03
N ALA A 135 5.10 -4.95 -0.88
CA ALA A 135 4.31 -6.10 -0.45
C ALA A 135 5.08 -7.01 0.52
N LYS A 136 6.35 -7.27 0.24
CA LYS A 136 7.25 -8.00 1.15
C LYS A 136 7.37 -7.31 2.51
N ARG A 137 7.48 -5.98 2.54
CA ARG A 137 7.54 -5.19 3.78
C ARG A 137 6.22 -5.23 4.53
N ALA A 138 5.09 -5.01 3.88
CA ALA A 138 3.75 -5.10 4.49
C ALA A 138 3.49 -6.48 5.11
N ALA A 139 3.95 -7.55 4.44
CA ALA A 139 3.80 -8.91 4.92
C ALA A 139 4.55 -9.21 6.23
N GLN A 140 5.51 -8.36 6.65
CA GLN A 140 6.22 -8.51 7.93
C GLN A 140 5.28 -8.38 9.14
N SER A 141 4.21 -7.60 9.02
CA SER A 141 3.15 -7.49 10.04
C SER A 141 1.93 -8.38 9.76
N GLY A 142 2.00 -9.18 8.68
CA GLY A 142 0.89 -10.01 8.18
C GLY A 142 -0.01 -9.32 7.16
N GLY A 143 0.25 -8.06 6.80
CA GLY A 143 -0.55 -7.33 5.83
C GLY A 143 -0.48 -7.94 4.43
N HIS A 144 -1.63 -8.26 3.85
CA HIS A 144 -1.74 -8.64 2.44
C HIS A 144 -1.47 -7.43 1.54
N THR A 145 -1.16 -7.65 0.26
CA THR A 145 -1.04 -6.55 -0.69
C THR A 145 -1.86 -6.80 -1.95
N ILE A 146 -2.57 -5.80 -2.43
CA ILE A 146 -3.30 -5.83 -3.70
C ILE A 146 -2.69 -4.79 -4.63
N ILE A 147 -2.28 -5.20 -5.82
CA ILE A 147 -1.80 -4.30 -6.88
C ILE A 147 -2.86 -4.27 -7.96
N ALA A 148 -3.52 -3.13 -8.15
CA ALA A 148 -4.62 -3.00 -9.11
C ALA A 148 -4.50 -1.70 -9.90
N SER A 149 -5.14 -1.62 -11.07
CA SER A 149 -5.16 -0.38 -11.82
C SER A 149 -6.04 0.66 -11.13
N GLY A 150 -5.51 1.87 -10.92
CA GLY A 150 -6.29 3.02 -10.46
C GLY A 150 -7.29 3.55 -11.51
N ARG A 151 -7.25 3.03 -12.74
CA ARG A 151 -8.19 3.36 -13.82
C ARG A 151 -9.42 2.45 -13.84
N GLU A 152 -9.41 1.36 -13.07
CA GLU A 152 -10.56 0.49 -12.91
C GLU A 152 -11.70 1.25 -12.23
N GLN A 153 -12.90 1.18 -12.82
CA GLN A 153 -14.06 1.86 -12.28
C GLN A 153 -14.40 1.28 -10.91
N GLN A 154 -14.58 2.19 -9.93
CA GLN A 154 -14.97 1.85 -8.56
C GLN A 154 -14.08 0.77 -7.91
N VAL A 155 -12.80 0.71 -8.28
CA VAL A 155 -11.87 -0.36 -7.87
C VAL A 155 -11.86 -0.59 -6.36
N LEU A 156 -11.82 0.47 -5.56
CA LEU A 156 -11.81 0.34 -4.10
C LEU A 156 -13.12 -0.23 -3.54
N SER A 157 -14.27 0.18 -4.08
CA SER A 157 -15.58 -0.35 -3.66
C SER A 157 -15.75 -1.81 -4.05
N ARG A 158 -15.33 -2.18 -5.25
CA ARG A 158 -15.39 -3.57 -5.76
C ARG A 158 -14.45 -4.49 -4.98
N LEU A 159 -13.22 -4.04 -4.71
CA LEU A 159 -12.28 -4.76 -3.83
C LEU A 159 -12.87 -4.93 -2.41
N ALA A 160 -13.51 -3.91 -1.86
CA ALA A 160 -14.16 -4.00 -0.55
C ALA A 160 -15.35 -4.97 -0.53
N GLN A 161 -16.02 -5.19 -1.66
CA GLN A 161 -17.08 -6.19 -1.83
C GLN A 161 -16.54 -7.62 -2.04
N GLY A 162 -15.21 -7.80 -2.03
CA GLY A 162 -14.56 -9.09 -2.21
C GLY A 162 -14.29 -9.47 -3.66
N GLU A 163 -14.50 -8.55 -4.62
CA GLU A 163 -14.13 -8.80 -6.01
C GLU A 163 -12.61 -8.90 -6.15
N ARG A 164 -12.13 -9.92 -6.86
CA ARG A 164 -10.70 -10.12 -7.10
C ARG A 164 -10.26 -9.31 -8.30
N ILE A 165 -9.68 -8.13 -8.05
CA ILE A 165 -9.18 -7.22 -9.07
C ILE A 165 -7.67 -7.05 -8.91
N GLY A 166 -6.93 -7.17 -10.01
CA GLY A 166 -5.48 -7.04 -10.01
C GLY A 166 -4.78 -8.28 -9.44
N THR A 167 -3.64 -8.06 -8.79
CA THR A 167 -2.80 -9.10 -8.20
C THR A 167 -2.90 -9.07 -6.69
N GLU A 168 -3.23 -10.20 -6.08
CA GLU A 168 -3.15 -10.39 -4.63
C GLU A 168 -1.80 -11.02 -4.25
N LEU A 169 -1.03 -10.37 -3.37
CA LEU A 169 0.19 -10.90 -2.76
C LEU A 169 -0.09 -11.22 -1.29
N ARG A 170 -0.10 -12.51 -0.96
CA ARG A 170 -0.47 -12.97 0.39
C ARG A 170 0.72 -12.98 1.33
N ALA A 171 0.53 -12.42 2.52
CA ALA A 171 1.47 -12.60 3.60
C ALA A 171 1.47 -14.06 4.09
N THR A 172 2.65 -14.61 4.35
CA THR A 172 2.83 -15.96 4.91
C THR A 172 2.47 -16.01 6.39
N LEU A 173 2.76 -14.91 7.10
CA LEU A 173 2.44 -14.77 8.51
C LEU A 173 0.94 -14.52 8.63
N PRO A 174 0.21 -15.26 9.49
CA PRO A 174 -1.11 -14.82 9.89
C PRO A 174 -0.93 -13.48 10.61
N VAL A 175 -1.63 -12.42 10.16
CA VAL A 175 -1.99 -11.34 11.11
C VAL A 175 -2.60 -12.08 12.30
N ARG A 176 -2.26 -11.71 13.53
CA ARG A 176 -2.73 -12.39 14.76
C ARG A 176 -4.27 -12.50 14.87
N SER A 177 -5.02 -12.07 13.86
CA SER A 177 -6.48 -12.06 13.76
C SER A 177 -7.07 -12.26 12.34
N ALA A 178 -6.29 -12.39 11.25
CA ALA A 178 -6.84 -12.22 9.87
C ALA A 178 -7.33 -13.50 9.16
N ARG A 179 -7.34 -14.67 9.81
CA ARG A 179 -7.73 -15.91 9.08
C ARG A 179 -9.23 -16.01 8.77
N GLN A 180 -10.08 -15.11 9.29
CA GLN A 180 -11.54 -15.22 9.16
C GLN A 180 -12.29 -13.90 8.88
N ARG A 181 -11.65 -12.72 8.88
CA ARG A 181 -12.40 -11.45 8.85
C ARG A 181 -12.64 -10.82 7.49
N TRP A 182 -11.83 -11.14 6.48
CA TRP A 182 -12.00 -10.54 5.14
C TRP A 182 -13.36 -10.86 4.48
N LEU A 183 -13.99 -11.99 4.84
CA LEU A 183 -15.31 -12.38 4.34
C LEU A 183 -16.46 -12.01 5.30
N VAL A 184 -16.17 -11.57 6.53
CA VAL A 184 -17.16 -11.63 7.63
C VAL A 184 -17.34 -10.31 8.39
N ASP A 185 -16.40 -9.36 8.38
CA ASP A 185 -16.49 -8.17 9.23
C ASP A 185 -16.26 -6.84 8.48
N HIS A 186 -17.12 -5.86 8.73
CA HIS A 186 -17.11 -4.51 8.12
C HIS A 186 -16.05 -3.59 8.79
N ARG A 187 -14.95 -4.15 9.30
CA ARG A 187 -13.91 -3.39 10.01
C ARG A 187 -12.52 -3.83 9.56
N CYS A 188 -12.29 -3.73 8.26
CA CYS A 188 -10.97 -3.90 7.67
C CYS A 188 -10.26 -2.54 7.60
N VAL A 189 -9.03 -2.48 8.10
CA VAL A 189 -8.15 -1.32 7.94
C VAL A 189 -7.24 -1.60 6.75
N CYS A 190 -7.38 -0.78 5.70
CA CYS A 190 -6.54 -0.85 4.52
C CYS A 190 -5.63 0.37 4.43
N VAL A 191 -4.46 0.21 3.82
CA VAL A 191 -3.65 1.33 3.35
C VAL A 191 -3.80 1.44 1.85
N VAL A 192 -4.01 2.65 1.31
CA VAL A 192 -4.03 2.87 -0.15
C VAL A 192 -2.83 3.71 -0.54
N ALA A 193 -2.05 3.27 -1.52
CA ALA A 193 -0.91 4.00 -2.08
C ALA A 193 -1.15 4.28 -3.58
N TYR A 194 -0.85 5.52 -4.02
CA TYR A 194 -1.01 5.94 -5.43
C TYR A 194 0.08 6.93 -5.88
N ARG A 195 0.43 6.91 -7.17
CA ARG A 195 1.60 7.59 -7.75
C ARG A 195 1.38 9.09 -8.05
N TRP A 196 0.14 9.58 -8.12
CA TRP A 196 -0.15 11.00 -8.35
C TRP A 196 -1.18 11.47 -7.33
N THR A 197 -0.72 12.22 -6.32
CA THR A 197 -1.49 12.76 -5.19
C THR A 197 -2.11 11.75 -4.22
N LYS A 198 -1.51 11.68 -3.02
CA LYS A 198 -2.15 11.64 -1.68
C LYS A 198 -3.08 10.45 -1.35
N ALA A 199 -3.10 10.14 -0.05
CA ALA A 199 -4.16 9.48 0.74
C ALA A 199 -4.04 7.97 0.98
N LEU A 200 -3.69 7.70 2.25
CA LEU A 200 -4.17 6.57 3.05
C LEU A 200 -5.71 6.65 3.13
N TYR A 201 -6.41 5.53 2.93
CA TYR A 201 -7.87 5.43 2.94
C TYR A 201 -8.25 4.32 3.92
N VAL A 202 -8.87 4.67 5.04
CA VAL A 202 -9.30 3.68 6.04
C VAL A 202 -10.78 3.92 6.33
N ARG A 203 -11.51 2.80 6.37
CA ARG A 203 -12.90 2.59 6.80
C ARG A 203 -13.89 2.37 5.65
N TRP A 204 -14.40 1.13 5.59
CA TRP A 204 -15.71 0.78 5.05
C TRP A 204 -16.62 0.47 6.23
#